data_AF-A0AAW1CL87-F1
#
_entry.id   AF-A0AAW1CL87-F1
#
_cell.length_a   1.000
_cell.length_b   1.000
_cell.length_c   1.000
_cell.angle_alpha   90.00
_cell.angle_beta   90.00
_cell.angle_gamma   90.00
#
_symmetry.space_group_name_H-M   'P 1'
#
loop_
_entity.id
_entity.type
_entity.pdbx_description
1 polymer ?
#
loop_
_entity_poly.entity_id
_entity_poly.type
_entity_poly.pdbx_seq_one_letter_code
_entity_poly.pdbx_strand_id
1 'polypeptide(L)'
;MASKELVEFLRERSNIEENNWKLVSKLAKQVGSSCSQGTFGPVWALLRTTAEKIASLHLQMVQKVGELVKEVSKYADDLHRKHRTVKEEEGGTLEVVLAIKNISYILRKSRDSCTQKRIELDRLRKGRASPRELEKAEQKLRKAQEEYKVLYDEYEPVKEEFEKKMSLACKHFQEVEEGYLKQMKDFLSTYAELVENNHDLMGQVI
;
A
#
# COMPACT_ATOMS: atom_id res chain seq x y z
N MET A 1 3.06 -3.42 -7.34
CA MET A 1 1.95 -3.37 -6.36
C MET A 1 1.44 -4.79 -6.26
N ALA A 2 1.29 -5.32 -5.04
CA ALA A 2 1.01 -6.74 -4.85
C ALA A 2 -0.30 -7.22 -5.52
N SER A 3 -1.26 -6.31 -5.76
CA SER A 3 -2.46 -6.61 -6.56
C SER A 3 -2.15 -7.04 -8.00
N LYS A 4 -1.12 -6.45 -8.64
CA LYS A 4 -0.68 -6.86 -10.00
C LYS A 4 0.03 -8.21 -9.98
N GLU A 5 0.87 -8.44 -8.98
CA GLU A 5 1.55 -9.73 -8.77
C GLU A 5 0.52 -10.85 -8.50
N LEU A 6 -0.54 -10.56 -7.73
CA LEU A 6 -1.64 -11.50 -7.53
C LEU A 6 -2.40 -11.79 -8.84
N VAL A 7 -2.63 -10.80 -9.69
CA VAL A 7 -3.22 -11.01 -11.03
C VAL A 7 -2.35 -11.94 -11.87
N GLU A 8 -1.04 -11.73 -11.88
CA GLU A 8 -0.09 -12.58 -12.63
C GLU A 8 -0.09 -14.02 -12.10
N PHE A 9 -0.06 -14.18 -10.78
CA PHE A 9 -0.18 -15.50 -10.13
C PHE A 9 -1.46 -16.22 -10.52
N LEU A 10 -2.62 -15.56 -10.43
CA LEU A 10 -3.92 -16.15 -10.76
C LEU A 10 -4.03 -16.49 -12.25
N ARG A 11 -3.43 -15.69 -13.14
CA ARG A 11 -3.36 -16.01 -14.57
C ARG A 11 -2.55 -17.26 -14.83
N GLU A 12 -1.37 -17.38 -14.21
CA GLU A 12 -0.55 -18.58 -14.38
C GLU A 12 -1.25 -19.82 -13.82
N ARG A 13 -1.90 -19.67 -12.67
CA ARG A 13 -2.74 -20.71 -12.10
C ARG A 13 -3.89 -21.12 -13.04
N SER A 14 -4.53 -20.16 -13.72
CA SER A 14 -5.56 -20.45 -14.72
C SER A 14 -4.99 -21.17 -15.95
N ASN A 15 -3.79 -20.80 -16.41
CA ASN A 15 -3.11 -21.45 -17.54
C ASN A 15 -2.80 -22.92 -17.23
N ILE A 16 -2.36 -23.22 -16.00
CA ILE A 16 -2.11 -24.59 -15.54
C ILE A 16 -3.40 -25.42 -15.61
N GLU A 17 -4.51 -24.88 -15.10
CA GLU A 17 -5.81 -25.58 -15.14
C GLU A 17 -6.31 -25.80 -16.58
N GLU A 18 -6.09 -24.83 -17.47
CA GLU A 18 -6.45 -24.97 -18.87
C GLU A 18 -5.64 -26.08 -19.56
N ASN A 19 -4.34 -26.17 -19.26
CA ASN A 19 -3.49 -27.24 -19.75
C ASN A 19 -3.93 -28.61 -19.22
N ASN A 20 -4.27 -28.71 -17.93
CA ASN A 20 -4.82 -29.93 -17.34
C ASN A 20 -6.12 -30.35 -18.01
N TRP A 21 -7.06 -29.42 -18.19
CA TRP A 21 -8.30 -29.65 -18.93
C TRP A 21 -8.04 -30.23 -20.32
N LYS A 22 -7.12 -29.63 -21.09
CA LYS A 22 -6.75 -30.10 -22.44
C LYS A 22 -6.21 -31.53 -22.43
N LEU A 23 -5.31 -31.84 -21.49
CA LEU A 23 -4.66 -33.15 -21.39
C LEU A 23 -5.66 -34.24 -20.97
N VAL A 24 -6.46 -34.00 -19.93
CA VAL A 24 -7.47 -34.96 -19.45
C VAL A 24 -8.58 -35.15 -20.49
N SER A 25 -8.99 -34.08 -21.18
CA SER A 25 -9.95 -34.18 -22.29
C SER A 25 -9.41 -35.04 -23.45
N LYS A 26 -8.11 -34.94 -23.75
CA LYS A 26 -7.46 -35.79 -24.75
C LYS A 26 -7.43 -37.25 -24.30
N LEU A 27 -7.14 -37.52 -23.03
CA LEU A 27 -7.17 -38.85 -22.45
C LEU A 27 -8.56 -39.48 -22.56
N ALA A 28 -9.61 -38.75 -22.18
CA ALA A 28 -10.99 -39.21 -22.29
C ALA A 28 -11.35 -39.65 -23.73
N LYS A 29 -10.94 -38.86 -24.73
CA LYS A 29 -11.13 -39.20 -26.15
C LYS A 29 -10.38 -40.48 -26.55
N GLN A 30 -9.14 -40.66 -26.08
CA GLN A 30 -8.34 -41.86 -26.37
C GLN A 30 -8.96 -43.13 -25.78
N VAL A 31 -9.46 -43.06 -24.53
CA VAL A 31 -10.20 -44.17 -23.91
C VAL A 31 -11.45 -44.49 -24.71
N GLY A 32 -12.17 -43.47 -25.19
CA GLY A 32 -13.34 -43.65 -26.06
C GLY A 32 -13.05 -44.32 -27.40
N SER A 33 -11.82 -44.21 -27.91
CA SER A 33 -11.37 -44.89 -29.14
C SER A 33 -10.82 -46.30 -28.91
N SER A 34 -10.68 -46.74 -27.66
CA SER A 34 -10.21 -48.08 -27.29
C SER A 34 -11.33 -49.12 -27.41
N CYS A 35 -10.97 -50.40 -27.60
CA CYS A 35 -11.92 -51.50 -27.85
C CYS A 35 -13.04 -51.56 -26.78
N SER A 36 -14.23 -51.12 -27.15
CA SER A 36 -15.45 -51.15 -26.33
C SER A 36 -16.14 -52.52 -26.33
N GLN A 37 -15.50 -53.52 -26.94
CA GLN A 37 -16.02 -54.87 -27.08
C GLN A 37 -15.42 -55.82 -26.03
N GLY A 38 -16.20 -56.82 -25.65
CA GLY A 38 -15.81 -57.81 -24.64
C GLY A 38 -16.20 -57.42 -23.22
N THR A 39 -15.95 -58.32 -22.28
CA THR A 39 -16.41 -58.23 -20.88
C THR A 39 -15.84 -57.04 -20.10
N PHE A 40 -14.76 -56.43 -20.59
CA PHE A 40 -14.13 -55.25 -19.97
C PHE A 40 -14.67 -53.91 -20.49
N GLY A 41 -15.50 -53.91 -21.55
CA GLY A 41 -16.07 -52.69 -22.16
C GLY A 41 -16.70 -51.70 -21.16
N PRO A 42 -17.51 -52.15 -20.18
CA PRO A 42 -18.09 -51.26 -19.16
C PRO A 42 -17.05 -50.51 -18.31
N VAL A 43 -15.88 -51.11 -18.06
CA VAL A 43 -14.81 -50.47 -17.29
C VAL A 43 -14.16 -49.34 -18.10
N TRP A 44 -13.95 -49.53 -19.41
CA TRP A 44 -13.49 -48.45 -20.29
C TRP A 44 -14.48 -47.30 -20.38
N ALA A 45 -15.79 -47.60 -20.41
CA ALA A 45 -16.82 -46.57 -20.38
C ALA A 45 -16.79 -45.77 -19.07
N LEU A 46 -16.63 -46.45 -17.92
CA LEU A 46 -16.47 -45.80 -16.62
C LEU A 46 -15.24 -44.88 -16.59
N LEU A 47 -14.07 -45.37 -17.01
CA LEU A 47 -12.83 -44.59 -17.06
C LEU A 47 -12.96 -43.34 -17.94
N ARG A 48 -13.62 -43.46 -19.10
CA ARG A 48 -13.89 -42.30 -19.97
C ARG A 48 -14.75 -41.27 -19.23
N THR A 49 -15.86 -41.68 -18.62
CA THR A 49 -16.76 -40.76 -17.92
C THR A 49 -16.09 -40.11 -16.71
N THR A 50 -15.26 -40.84 -15.97
CA THR A 50 -14.43 -40.28 -14.89
C THR A 50 -13.47 -39.21 -15.44
N ALA A 51 -12.75 -39.49 -16.53
CA ALA A 51 -11.86 -38.51 -17.16
C ALA A 51 -12.63 -37.28 -17.68
N GLU A 52 -13.82 -37.43 -18.26
CA GLU A 52 -14.68 -36.33 -18.70
C GLU A 52 -15.10 -35.43 -17.52
N LYS A 53 -15.46 -36.03 -16.39
CA LYS A 53 -15.82 -35.29 -15.17
C LYS A 53 -14.62 -34.53 -14.61
N ILE A 54 -13.44 -35.16 -14.51
CA ILE A 54 -12.20 -34.50 -14.07
C ILE A 54 -11.86 -33.32 -14.99
N ALA A 55 -11.94 -33.52 -16.32
CA ALA A 55 -11.71 -32.44 -17.27
C ALA A 55 -12.69 -31.28 -17.07
N SER A 56 -13.98 -31.57 -16.82
CA SER A 56 -14.98 -30.53 -16.53
C SER A 56 -14.63 -29.72 -15.28
N LEU A 57 -14.14 -30.34 -14.21
CA LEU A 57 -13.71 -29.64 -13.00
C LEU A 57 -12.55 -28.67 -13.27
N HIS A 58 -11.53 -29.11 -14.02
CA HIS A 58 -10.44 -28.22 -14.45
C HIS A 58 -10.96 -27.02 -15.25
N LEU A 59 -11.89 -27.24 -16.19
CA LEU A 59 -12.48 -26.15 -16.98
C LEU A 59 -13.29 -25.17 -16.12
N GLN A 60 -14.05 -25.68 -15.15
CA GLN A 60 -14.76 -24.82 -14.19
C GLN A 60 -13.79 -23.98 -13.36
N MET A 61 -12.66 -24.56 -12.94
CA MET A 61 -11.63 -23.82 -12.22
C MET A 61 -11.00 -22.71 -13.07
N VAL A 62 -10.73 -22.95 -14.36
CA VAL A 62 -10.29 -21.90 -15.31
C VAL A 62 -11.27 -20.74 -15.34
N GLN A 63 -12.57 -21.02 -15.43
CA GLN A 63 -13.60 -19.99 -15.49
C GLN A 63 -13.65 -19.16 -14.20
N LYS A 64 -13.71 -19.82 -13.04
CA LYS A 64 -13.81 -19.14 -11.73
C LYS A 64 -12.55 -18.35 -11.38
N VAL A 65 -11.36 -18.91 -11.62
CA VAL A 65 -10.10 -18.17 -11.44
C VAL A 65 -10.00 -17.02 -12.45
N GLY A 66 -10.47 -17.20 -13.68
CA GLY A 66 -10.52 -16.15 -14.69
C GLY A 66 -11.45 -14.98 -14.31
N GLU A 67 -12.56 -15.25 -13.63
CA GLU A 67 -13.42 -14.22 -13.04
C GLU A 67 -12.70 -13.46 -11.93
N LEU A 68 -12.05 -14.18 -11.01
CA LEU A 68 -11.27 -13.56 -9.94
C LEU A 68 -10.13 -12.69 -10.50
N VAL A 69 -9.44 -13.13 -11.57
CA VAL A 69 -8.44 -12.31 -12.29
C VAL A 69 -9.03 -10.98 -12.74
N LYS A 70 -10.26 -10.96 -13.27
CA LYS A 70 -10.93 -9.72 -13.70
C LYS A 70 -11.24 -8.82 -12.52
N GLU A 71 -11.74 -9.38 -11.42
CA GLU A 71 -12.06 -8.62 -10.20
C GLU A 71 -10.82 -7.96 -9.60
N VAL A 72 -9.73 -8.73 -9.43
CA VAL A 72 -8.46 -8.20 -8.91
C VAL A 72 -7.86 -7.16 -9.86
N SER A 73 -7.94 -7.40 -11.18
CA SER A 73 -7.46 -6.42 -12.18
C SER A 73 -8.22 -5.10 -12.11
N LYS A 74 -9.57 -5.17 -12.05
CA LYS A 74 -10.42 -4.00 -11.88
C LYS A 74 -10.08 -3.25 -10.59
N TYR A 75 -9.92 -3.98 -9.50
CA TYR A 75 -9.53 -3.40 -8.22
C TYR A 75 -8.16 -2.71 -8.27
N ALA A 76 -7.17 -3.29 -8.96
CA ALA A 76 -5.86 -2.67 -9.13
C ALA A 76 -5.93 -1.31 -9.88
N ASP A 77 -6.81 -1.21 -10.88
CA ASP A 77 -7.05 0.05 -11.60
C ASP A 77 -7.78 1.09 -10.73
N ASP A 78 -8.78 0.64 -9.96
CA ASP A 78 -9.49 1.48 -8.98
C ASP A 78 -8.56 2.00 -7.89
N LEU A 79 -7.66 1.15 -7.39
CA LEU A 79 -6.66 1.51 -6.38
C LEU A 79 -5.74 2.61 -6.88
N HIS A 80 -5.31 2.55 -8.16
CA HIS A 80 -4.50 3.60 -8.75
C HIS A 80 -5.25 4.94 -8.87
N ARG A 81 -6.57 4.92 -9.11
CA ARG A 81 -7.40 6.13 -9.03
C ARG A 81 -7.49 6.66 -7.60
N LYS A 82 -7.78 5.80 -6.62
CA LYS A 82 -7.86 6.18 -5.20
C LYS A 82 -6.57 6.82 -4.70
N HIS A 83 -5.40 6.25 -5.02
CA HIS A 83 -4.11 6.84 -4.62
C HIS A 83 -3.88 8.25 -5.19
N ARG A 84 -4.40 8.54 -6.39
CA ARG A 84 -4.32 9.90 -6.95
C ARG A 84 -5.21 10.87 -6.19
N THR A 85 -6.45 10.49 -5.91
CA THR A 85 -7.39 11.29 -5.12
C THR A 85 -6.84 11.59 -3.73
N VAL A 86 -6.37 10.57 -3.00
CA VAL A 86 -5.77 10.74 -1.67
C VAL A 86 -4.58 11.69 -1.72
N LYS A 87 -3.72 11.59 -2.75
CA LYS A 87 -2.57 12.49 -2.91
C LYS A 87 -3.02 13.95 -3.10
N GLU A 88 -4.10 14.19 -3.84
CA GLU A 88 -4.65 15.53 -4.06
C GLU A 88 -5.29 16.08 -2.79
N GLU A 89 -6.08 15.27 -2.07
CA GLU A 89 -6.73 15.62 -0.80
C GLU A 89 -5.71 15.97 0.29
N GLU A 90 -4.57 15.27 0.33
CA GLU A 90 -3.50 15.51 1.30
C GLU A 90 -2.52 16.63 0.89
N GLY A 91 -2.80 17.37 -0.19
CA GLY A 91 -1.98 18.50 -0.62
C GLY A 91 -1.83 19.58 0.47
N GLY A 92 -2.91 19.89 1.19
CA GLY A 92 -2.89 20.87 2.29
C GLY A 92 -2.07 20.40 3.50
N THR A 93 -1.89 19.09 3.69
CA THR A 93 -1.00 18.52 4.70
C THR A 93 0.46 18.74 4.30
N LEU A 94 0.81 18.54 3.02
CA LEU A 94 2.15 18.78 2.51
C LEU A 94 2.58 20.25 2.66
N GLU A 95 1.68 21.19 2.36
CA GLU A 95 1.95 22.63 2.52
C GLU A 95 2.34 22.97 3.95
N VAL A 96 1.59 22.47 4.93
CA VAL A 96 1.84 22.76 6.34
C VAL A 96 3.10 22.03 6.85
N VAL A 97 3.40 20.84 6.35
CA VAL A 97 4.69 20.15 6.59
C VAL A 97 5.87 20.99 6.11
N LEU A 98 5.75 21.64 4.95
CA LEU A 98 6.80 22.53 4.43
C LEU A 98 6.88 23.82 5.27
N ALA A 99 5.73 24.39 5.65
CA ALA A 99 5.66 25.58 6.49
C ALA A 99 6.36 25.35 7.83
N ILE A 100 6.00 24.30 8.58
CA ILE A 100 6.60 24.00 9.88
C ILE A 100 8.11 23.74 9.77
N LYS A 101 8.57 23.05 8.72
CA LYS A 101 10.01 22.84 8.46
C LYS A 101 10.74 24.17 8.27
N ASN A 102 10.15 25.08 7.50
CA ASN A 102 10.75 26.38 7.22
C ASN A 102 10.80 27.27 8.47
N ILE A 103 9.69 27.43 9.19
CA ILE A 103 9.66 28.30 10.37
C ILE A 103 10.52 27.73 11.51
N SER A 104 10.56 26.39 11.69
CA SER A 104 11.46 25.74 12.65
C SER A 104 12.94 26.00 12.32
N TYR A 105 13.29 25.99 11.04
CA TYR A 105 14.65 26.30 10.58
C TYR A 105 15.03 27.76 10.90
N ILE A 106 14.15 28.71 10.60
CA ILE A 106 14.36 30.14 10.86
C ILE A 106 14.45 30.41 12.37
N LEU A 107 13.55 29.82 13.16
CA LEU A 107 13.51 29.96 14.61
C LEU A 107 14.79 29.46 15.27
N ARG A 108 15.30 28.30 14.82
CA ARG A 108 16.60 27.77 15.26
C ARG A 108 17.74 28.74 14.95
N LYS A 109 17.79 29.30 13.74
CA LYS A 109 18.82 30.28 13.36
C LYS A 109 18.74 31.57 14.21
N SER A 110 17.52 32.04 14.50
CA SER A 110 17.30 33.20 15.36
C SER A 110 17.76 32.96 16.80
N ARG A 111 17.46 31.78 17.35
CA ARG A 111 17.95 31.33 18.67
C ARG A 111 19.47 31.28 18.74
N ASP A 112 20.11 30.73 17.72
CA ASP A 112 21.57 30.63 17.64
C ASP A 112 22.19 32.05 17.55
N SER A 113 21.53 32.97 16.83
CA SER A 113 21.92 34.39 16.80
C SER A 113 21.81 35.08 18.17
N CYS A 114 20.73 34.84 18.91
CA CYS A 114 20.57 35.34 20.28
C CYS A 114 21.68 34.83 21.19
N THR A 115 22.01 33.53 21.07
CA THR A 115 23.09 32.90 21.82
C THR A 115 24.44 33.55 21.52
N GLN A 116 24.74 33.77 20.23
CA GLN A 116 25.99 34.42 19.82
C GLN A 116 26.11 35.86 20.35
N LYS A 117 25.03 36.65 20.28
CA LYS A 117 25.03 38.02 20.80
C LYS A 117 25.17 38.09 22.32
N ARG A 118 24.60 37.11 23.05
CA ARG A 118 24.78 36.97 24.50
C ARG A 118 26.23 36.65 24.86
N ILE A 119 26.85 35.70 24.16
CA ILE A 119 28.27 35.36 24.36
C ILE A 119 29.17 36.57 24.13
N GLU A 120 28.90 37.36 23.08
CA GLU A 120 29.66 38.57 22.79
C GLU A 120 29.51 39.64 23.88
N LEU A 121 28.29 39.85 24.39
CA LEU A 121 28.05 40.78 25.49
C LEU A 121 28.83 40.37 26.75
N ASP A 122 28.82 39.08 27.09
CA ASP A 122 29.57 38.57 28.24
C ASP A 122 31.08 38.71 28.07
N ARG A 123 31.59 38.54 26.83
CA ARG A 123 32.99 38.79 26.49
C ARG A 123 33.37 40.24 26.70
N LEU A 124 32.56 41.19 26.21
CA LEU A 124 32.79 42.63 26.38
C LEU A 124 32.73 43.05 27.86
N ARG A 125 31.81 42.47 28.65
CA ARG A 125 31.72 42.70 30.10
C ARG A 125 32.98 42.23 30.82
N LYS A 126 33.48 41.03 30.51
CA LYS A 126 34.73 40.50 31.09
C LYS A 126 35.95 41.30 30.66
N GLY A 127 35.96 41.79 29.42
CA GLY A 127 37.03 42.61 28.85
C GLY A 127 37.04 44.07 29.31
N ARG A 128 36.14 44.49 30.21
CA ARG A 128 35.98 45.88 30.67
C ARG A 128 35.84 46.89 29.51
N ALA A 129 35.05 46.51 28.48
CA ALA A 129 34.72 47.40 27.38
C ALA A 129 34.03 48.68 27.87
N SER A 130 34.05 49.73 27.05
CA SER A 130 33.47 51.02 27.45
C SER A 130 31.95 50.91 27.68
N PRO A 131 31.36 51.78 28.53
CA PRO A 131 29.91 51.79 28.74
C PRO A 131 29.10 51.88 27.44
N ARG A 132 29.59 52.66 26.47
CA ARG A 132 28.97 52.84 25.15
C ARG A 132 28.99 51.54 24.32
N GLU A 133 30.05 50.75 24.39
CA GLU A 133 30.14 49.48 23.67
C GLU A 133 29.24 48.42 24.29
N LEU A 134 29.16 48.38 25.62
CA LEU A 134 28.25 47.51 26.36
C LEU A 134 26.79 47.82 26.02
N GLU A 135 26.40 49.09 26.06
CA GLU A 135 25.04 49.52 25.72
C GLU A 135 24.66 49.11 24.29
N LYS A 136 25.58 49.29 23.32
CA LYS A 136 25.37 48.88 21.93
C LYS A 136 25.19 47.36 21.78
N ALA A 137 25.94 46.56 22.53
CA ALA A 137 25.82 45.11 22.52
C ALA A 137 24.50 44.64 23.17
N GLU A 138 24.08 45.29 24.26
CA GLU A 138 22.79 45.04 24.91
C GLU A 138 21.60 45.37 24.01
N GLN A 139 21.65 46.49 23.28
CA GLN A 139 20.62 46.83 22.30
C GLN A 139 20.53 45.79 21.18
N LYS A 140 21.66 45.30 20.67
CA LYS A 140 21.70 44.23 19.65
C LYS A 140 21.11 42.92 20.18
N LEU A 141 21.41 42.55 21.43
CA LEU A 141 20.85 41.36 22.07
C LEU A 141 19.33 41.52 22.24
N ARG A 142 18.87 42.64 22.79
CA ARG A 142 17.44 42.94 22.95
C ARG A 142 16.69 42.87 21.61
N LYS A 143 17.23 43.47 20.56
CA LYS A 143 16.62 43.41 19.22
C LYS A 143 16.50 41.97 18.71
N ALA A 144 17.55 41.16 18.88
CA ALA A 144 17.50 39.76 18.44
C ALA A 144 16.51 38.91 19.26
N GLN A 145 16.38 39.19 20.56
CA GLN A 145 15.39 38.53 21.42
C GLN A 145 13.96 38.89 21.02
N GLU A 146 13.70 40.14 20.64
CA GLU A 146 12.41 40.57 20.13
C GLU A 146 12.10 39.90 18.78
N GLU A 147 13.06 39.87 17.86
CA GLU A 147 12.94 39.15 16.58
C GLU A 147 12.65 37.65 16.80
N TYR A 148 13.34 37.01 17.75
CA TYR A 148 13.07 35.61 18.13
C TYR A 148 11.66 35.42 18.69
N LYS A 149 11.19 36.34 19.54
CA LYS A 149 9.85 36.28 20.13
C LYS A 149 8.76 36.36 19.07
N VAL A 150 8.88 37.31 18.13
CA VAL A 150 7.94 37.42 17.00
C VAL A 150 7.90 36.14 16.18
N LEU A 151 9.06 35.56 15.85
CA LEU A 151 9.12 34.28 15.13
C LEU A 151 8.50 33.11 15.90
N TYR A 152 8.59 33.13 17.24
CA TYR A 152 7.97 32.12 18.09
C TYR A 152 6.45 32.26 18.09
N ASP A 153 5.93 33.49 18.16
CA ASP A 153 4.50 33.77 18.09
C ASP A 153 3.93 33.39 16.70
N GLU A 154 4.72 33.51 15.62
CA GLU A 154 4.36 33.00 14.28
C GLU A 154 4.46 31.47 14.16
N TYR A 155 5.34 30.83 14.94
CA TYR A 155 5.56 29.39 14.91
C TYR A 155 4.40 28.60 15.51
N GLU A 156 3.85 29.04 16.64
CA GLU A 156 2.82 28.31 17.37
C GLU A 156 1.57 27.96 16.52
N PRO A 157 0.94 28.89 15.77
CA PRO A 157 -0.22 28.53 14.94
C PRO A 157 0.13 27.57 13.80
N VAL A 158 1.33 27.66 13.23
CA VAL A 158 1.80 26.72 12.18
C VAL A 158 1.97 25.32 12.77
N LYS A 159 2.46 25.22 14.00
CA LYS A 159 2.60 23.95 14.72
C LYS A 159 1.24 23.33 15.04
N GLU A 160 0.29 24.10 15.55
CA GLU A 160 -1.07 23.61 15.82
C GLU A 160 -1.75 23.10 14.55
N GLU A 161 -1.64 23.84 13.44
CA GLU A 161 -2.19 23.41 12.15
C GLU A 161 -1.51 22.14 11.64
N PHE A 162 -0.18 22.04 11.80
CA PHE A 162 0.58 20.85 11.44
C PHE A 162 0.09 19.63 12.21
N GLU A 163 0.02 19.71 13.54
CA GLU A 163 -0.41 18.60 14.39
C GLU A 163 -1.82 18.13 14.01
N LYS A 164 -2.72 19.09 13.75
CA LYS A 164 -4.09 18.80 13.32
C LYS A 164 -4.13 18.09 11.96
N LYS A 165 -3.53 18.69 10.91
CA LYS A 165 -3.59 18.14 9.55
C LYS A 165 -2.84 16.82 9.44
N MET A 166 -1.65 16.72 10.04
CA MET A 166 -0.86 15.49 10.04
C MET A 166 -1.59 14.35 10.74
N SER A 167 -2.27 14.62 11.87
CA SER A 167 -3.05 13.59 12.57
C SER A 167 -4.23 13.07 11.73
N LEU A 168 -4.91 13.96 10.99
CA LEU A 168 -6.00 13.58 10.09
C LEU A 168 -5.47 12.78 8.88
N ALA A 169 -4.39 13.26 8.26
CA ALA A 169 -3.73 12.58 7.15
C ALA A 169 -3.28 11.16 7.51
N CYS A 170 -2.65 10.99 8.68
CA CYS A 170 -2.23 9.67 9.17
C CYS A 170 -3.42 8.70 9.31
N LYS A 171 -4.56 9.16 9.85
CA LYS A 171 -5.77 8.34 9.94
C LYS A 171 -6.29 7.96 8.56
N HIS A 172 -6.34 8.92 7.64
CA HIS A 172 -6.80 8.67 6.28
C HIS A 172 -5.90 7.67 5.55
N PHE A 173 -4.57 7.80 5.64
CA PHE A 173 -3.64 6.83 5.08
C PHE A 173 -3.80 5.43 5.70
N GLN A 174 -4.04 5.36 7.01
CA GLN A 174 -4.31 4.10 7.69
C GLN A 174 -5.60 3.45 7.17
N GLU A 175 -6.70 4.20 7.04
CA GLU A 175 -7.98 3.70 6.51
C GLU A 175 -7.84 3.18 5.07
N VAL A 176 -7.06 3.86 4.23
CA VAL A 176 -6.76 3.44 2.86
C VAL A 176 -6.01 2.10 2.85
N GLU A 177 -4.97 1.95 3.70
CA GLU A 177 -4.18 0.73 3.78
C GLU A 177 -4.97 -0.44 4.38
N GLU A 178 -5.75 -0.20 5.44
CA GLU A 178 -6.63 -1.22 6.02
C GLU A 178 -7.68 -1.71 5.01
N GLY A 179 -8.29 -0.79 4.27
CA GLY A 179 -9.21 -1.13 3.18
C GLY A 179 -8.53 -1.94 2.07
N TYR A 180 -7.28 -1.63 1.75
CA TYR A 180 -6.48 -2.39 0.80
C TYR A 180 -6.19 -3.82 1.29
N LEU A 181 -5.66 -3.96 2.51
CA LEU A 181 -5.32 -5.26 3.09
C LEU A 181 -6.56 -6.16 3.25
N LYS A 182 -7.70 -5.57 3.66
CA LYS A 182 -8.96 -6.30 3.75
C LYS A 182 -9.38 -6.85 2.39
N GLN A 183 -9.41 -6.02 1.36
CA GLN A 183 -9.81 -6.46 0.02
C GLN A 183 -8.86 -7.54 -0.55
N MET A 184 -7.54 -7.38 -0.35
CA MET A 184 -6.55 -8.37 -0.77
C MET A 184 -6.74 -9.72 -0.05
N LYS A 185 -7.03 -9.68 1.26
CA LYS A 185 -7.35 -10.88 2.04
C LYS A 185 -8.62 -11.55 1.52
N ASP A 186 -9.66 -10.78 1.20
CA ASP A 186 -10.92 -11.31 0.70
C ASP A 186 -10.70 -12.05 -0.64
N PHE A 187 -9.90 -11.48 -1.56
CA PHE A 187 -9.55 -12.17 -2.81
C PHE A 187 -8.80 -13.50 -2.59
N LEU A 188 -7.86 -13.53 -1.64
CA LEU A 188 -7.15 -14.75 -1.29
C LEU A 188 -8.06 -15.80 -0.64
N SER A 189 -9.01 -15.34 0.17
CA SER A 189 -10.00 -16.22 0.82
C SER A 189 -10.92 -16.85 -0.23
N THR A 190 -11.45 -16.04 -1.17
CA THR A 190 -12.20 -16.54 -2.32
C THR A 190 -11.38 -17.56 -3.12
N TYR A 191 -10.11 -17.28 -3.42
CA TYR A 191 -9.26 -18.24 -4.13
C TYR A 191 -9.07 -19.54 -3.35
N ALA A 192 -8.83 -19.47 -2.04
CA ALA A 192 -8.67 -20.65 -1.19
C ALA A 192 -9.95 -21.51 -1.18
N GLU A 193 -11.11 -20.89 -1.03
CA GLU A 193 -12.42 -21.56 -1.12
C GLU A 193 -12.63 -22.22 -2.49
N LEU A 194 -12.22 -21.55 -3.59
CA LEU A 194 -12.30 -22.14 -4.92
C LEU A 194 -11.44 -23.41 -5.04
N VAL A 195 -10.23 -23.39 -4.48
CA VAL A 195 -9.31 -24.54 -4.50
C VAL A 195 -9.85 -25.68 -3.64
N GLU A 196 -10.31 -25.39 -2.42
CA GLU A 196 -10.88 -26.37 -1.50
C GLU A 196 -12.10 -27.07 -2.11
N ASN A 197 -13.06 -26.30 -2.60
CA ASN A 197 -14.25 -26.83 -3.28
C ASN A 197 -13.89 -27.70 -4.50
N ASN A 198 -12.88 -27.28 -5.28
CA ASN A 198 -12.44 -28.07 -6.43
C ASN A 198 -11.79 -29.39 -6.02
N HIS A 199 -10.99 -29.41 -4.94
CA HIS A 199 -10.40 -30.64 -4.40
C HIS A 199 -11.47 -31.59 -3.88
N ASP A 200 -12.46 -31.10 -3.15
CA ASP A 200 -13.57 -31.93 -2.64
C ASP A 200 -14.35 -32.57 -3.78
N LEU A 201 -14.67 -31.80 -4.82
CA LEU A 201 -15.34 -32.32 -6.01
C LEU A 201 -14.47 -33.33 -6.77
N MET A 202 -13.16 -33.11 -6.84
CA MET A 202 -12.24 -34.06 -7.47
C MET A 202 -12.19 -35.38 -6.70
N GLY A 203 -12.22 -35.33 -5.37
CA GLY A 203 -12.29 -36.52 -4.50
C GLY A 203 -13.59 -37.32 -4.63
N GLN A 204 -14.68 -36.72 -5.12
CA GLN A 204 -15.95 -37.41 -5.36
C GLN A 204 -16.04 -38.08 -6.74
N VAL A 205 -15.15 -37.72 -7.68
CA VAL A 205 -15.14 -38.24 -9.04
C VAL A 205 -14.29 -39.51 -9.19
N ILE A 206 -13.30 -39.67 -8.30
CA ILE A 206 -12.40 -40.83 -8.20
C ILE A 206 -13.04 -41.90 -7.32
#